data_AF-I3VY03-F1
#
_entry.id   AF-I3VY03-F1
#
_cell.length_a   1.000
_cell.length_b   1.000
_cell.length_c   1.000
_cell.angle_alpha   90.00
_cell.angle_beta   90.00
_cell.angle_gamma   90.00
#
_symmetry.space_group_name_H-M   'P 1'
#
loop_
_entity.id
_entity.type
_entity.pdbx_description
1 polymer ?
#
loop_
_entity_poly.entity_id
_entity_poly.type
_entity_poly.pdbx_seq_one_letter_code
_entity_poly.pdbx_strand_id
1 'polypeptide(L)'
;MPLPPFLSSLDKNDPEFASAIEKVYSYAMGPGALDKKTKLLIALAIDALHGANLGVENISNQLRNMGVSDEEIKEAIRIAYFASGNTILASYISAFKNK
;
A
#
# COMPACT_ATOMS: atom_id res chain seq x y z
N MET A 1 -3.87 -13.11 12.83
CA MET A 1 -3.64 -13.24 11.38
C MET A 1 -2.21 -13.74 11.23
N PRO A 2 -1.91 -14.77 10.43
CA PRO A 2 -0.52 -15.19 10.26
C PRO A 2 0.30 -14.00 9.74
N LEU A 3 1.54 -13.89 10.24
CA LEU A 3 2.47 -12.83 9.83
C LEU A 3 2.63 -12.84 8.29
N PRO A 4 2.69 -11.66 7.64
CA PRO A 4 3.07 -11.58 6.24
C PRO A 4 4.36 -12.37 5.97
N PRO A 5 4.47 -13.12 4.86
CA PRO A 5 5.62 -14.00 4.59
C PRO A 5 6.99 -13.32 4.69
N PHE A 6 7.08 -12.02 4.39
CA PHE A 6 8.32 -11.24 4.49
C PHE A 6 8.80 -11.02 5.94
N LEU A 7 7.94 -11.20 6.95
CA LEU A 7 8.32 -11.14 8.36
C LEU A 7 8.83 -12.48 8.90
N SER A 8 8.65 -13.59 8.19
CA SER A 8 9.11 -14.92 8.64
C SER A 8 10.64 -15.04 8.80
N SER A 9 11.39 -14.28 8.01
CA SER A 9 12.84 -14.12 8.19
C SER A 9 13.18 -13.19 9.35
N LEU A 10 12.30 -12.22 9.63
CA LEU A 10 12.48 -11.27 10.73
C LEU A 10 12.32 -11.95 12.08
N ASP A 11 11.33 -12.83 12.25
CA ASP A 11 11.12 -13.62 13.48
C ASP A 11 12.37 -14.42 13.88
N LYS A 12 13.16 -14.88 12.90
CA LYS A 12 14.38 -15.67 13.14
C LYS A 12 15.59 -14.81 13.47
N ASN A 13 15.71 -13.66 12.80
CA ASN A 13 16.92 -12.83 12.84
C ASN A 13 16.82 -11.68 13.87
N ASP A 14 15.60 -11.21 14.16
CA ASP A 14 15.31 -10.08 15.05
C ASP A 14 13.89 -10.22 15.67
N PRO A 15 13.71 -11.14 16.63
CA PRO A 15 12.39 -11.50 17.15
C PRO A 15 11.71 -10.37 17.94
N GLU A 16 12.48 -9.51 18.62
CA GLU A 16 11.92 -8.36 19.35
C GLU A 16 11.33 -7.35 18.37
N PHE A 17 12.05 -7.04 17.29
CA PHE A 17 11.53 -6.14 16.27
C PHE A 17 10.36 -6.75 15.51
N ALA A 18 10.39 -8.06 15.23
CA ALA A 18 9.27 -8.75 14.62
C ALA A 18 7.98 -8.62 15.45
N SER A 19 8.07 -8.80 16.77
CA SER A 19 6.94 -8.59 17.69
C SER A 19 6.43 -7.14 17.67
N ALA A 20 7.33 -6.16 17.58
CA ALA A 20 6.96 -4.76 17.49
C ALA A 20 6.22 -4.44 16.17
N ILE A 21 6.73 -4.93 15.04
CA ILE A 21 6.13 -4.72 13.72
C ILE A 21 4.80 -5.47 13.58
N GLU A 22 4.65 -6.66 14.16
CA GLU A 22 3.37 -7.37 14.19
C GLU A 22 2.27 -6.54 14.85
N LYS A 23 2.59 -5.87 15.97
CA LYS A 23 1.63 -5.01 16.67
C LYS A 23 1.23 -3.81 15.80
N VAL A 24 2.18 -3.18 15.13
CA VAL A 24 1.91 -2.06 14.20
C VAL A 24 1.03 -2.53 13.04
N TYR A 25 1.39 -3.63 12.39
CA TYR A 25 0.63 -4.20 11.29
C TYR A 25 -0.79 -4.58 11.70
N SER A 26 -0.93 -5.28 12.82
CA SER A 26 -2.23 -5.73 13.34
C SER A 26 -3.13 -4.55 13.73
N TYR A 27 -2.57 -3.50 14.32
CA TYR A 27 -3.31 -2.29 14.63
C TYR A 27 -3.75 -1.54 13.37
N ALA A 28 -2.85 -1.39 12.39
CA ALA A 28 -3.15 -0.70 11.13
C ALA A 28 -4.17 -1.46 10.27
N MET A 29 -4.01 -2.78 10.14
CA MET A 29 -4.80 -3.64 9.24
C MET A 29 -5.98 -4.36 9.91
N GLY A 30 -6.09 -4.28 11.24
CA GLY A 30 -7.20 -4.87 12.02
C GLY A 30 -8.56 -4.18 11.80
N PRO A 31 -9.63 -4.63 12.46
CA PRO A 31 -10.95 -3.99 12.36
C PRO A 31 -10.94 -2.51 12.73
N GLY A 32 -11.76 -1.69 12.07
CA GLY A 32 -11.86 -0.26 12.34
C GLY A 32 -12.85 0.44 11.43
N ALA A 33 -12.76 1.77 11.32
CA ALA A 33 -13.66 2.58 10.51
C ALA A 33 -13.56 2.29 8.99
N LEU A 34 -12.38 1.91 8.52
CA LEU A 34 -12.18 1.44 7.15
C LEU A 34 -12.30 -0.08 7.11
N ASP A 35 -13.07 -0.58 6.15
CA ASP A 35 -13.14 -2.02 5.91
C ASP A 35 -11.82 -2.56 5.33
N LYS A 36 -11.69 -3.90 5.32
CA LYS A 36 -10.49 -4.58 4.83
C LYS A 36 -10.21 -4.30 3.35
N LYS A 37 -11.25 -4.18 2.51
CA LYS A 37 -11.11 -3.90 1.07
C LYS A 37 -10.48 -2.54 0.88
N THR A 38 -11.01 -1.50 1.52
CA THR A 38 -10.50 -0.13 1.43
C THR A 38 -9.05 -0.05 1.90
N LYS A 39 -8.70 -0.70 3.01
CA LYS A 39 -7.31 -0.74 3.50
C LYS A 39 -6.34 -1.39 2.50
N LEU A 40 -6.75 -2.50 1.89
CA LEU A 40 -5.93 -3.19 0.89
C LEU A 40 -5.82 -2.39 -0.42
N LEU A 41 -6.86 -1.68 -0.87
CA LEU A 41 -6.78 -0.79 -2.03
C LEU A 41 -5.82 0.40 -1.77
N ILE A 42 -5.81 0.95 -0.55
CA ILE A 42 -4.85 1.98 -0.15
C ILE A 42 -3.43 1.40 -0.17
N ALA A 43 -3.21 0.24 0.44
CA ALA A 43 -1.90 -0.40 0.46
C ALA A 43 -1.40 -0.75 -0.97
N LEU A 44 -2.29 -1.22 -1.86
CA LEU A 44 -1.99 -1.46 -3.27
C LEU A 44 -1.48 -0.19 -3.97
N ALA A 45 -2.17 0.93 -3.77
CA ALA A 45 -1.79 2.21 -4.36
C ALA A 45 -0.42 2.68 -3.86
N ILE A 46 -0.13 2.47 -2.57
CA ILE A 46 1.17 2.80 -1.96
C ILE A 46 2.28 1.89 -2.48
N ASP A 47 2.05 0.59 -2.61
CA ASP A 47 3.03 -0.34 -3.19
C ASP A 47 3.34 0.01 -4.64
N ALA A 48 2.31 0.35 -5.43
CA ALA A 48 2.47 0.79 -6.81
C ALA A 48 3.27 2.10 -6.91
N LEU A 49 3.00 3.06 -6.02
CA LEU A 49 3.74 4.33 -5.95
C LEU A 49 5.24 4.12 -5.68
N HIS A 50 5.59 3.14 -4.84
CA HIS A 50 6.97 2.82 -4.50
C HIS A 50 7.65 1.84 -5.47
N GLY A 51 6.94 1.33 -6.49
CA GLY A 51 7.47 0.31 -7.39
C GLY A 51 7.66 -1.06 -6.73
N ALA A 52 6.93 -1.34 -5.65
CA ALA A 52 7.01 -2.59 -4.89
C ALA A 52 6.23 -3.72 -5.60
N ASN A 53 6.73 -4.21 -6.74
CA ASN A 53 6.03 -5.14 -7.63
C ASN A 53 5.50 -6.40 -6.92
N LEU A 54 6.28 -7.02 -6.02
CA LEU A 54 5.84 -8.18 -5.23
C LEU A 54 4.70 -7.83 -4.27
N GLY A 55 4.72 -6.61 -3.70
CA GLY A 55 3.63 -6.11 -2.86
C GLY A 55 2.35 -5.94 -3.67
N VAL A 56 2.45 -5.30 -4.85
CA VAL A 56 1.34 -5.14 -5.80
C VAL A 56 0.73 -6.49 -6.19
N GLU A 57 1.56 -7.47 -6.55
CA GLU A 57 1.10 -8.82 -6.88
C GLU A 57 0.33 -9.45 -5.71
N ASN A 58 0.94 -9.48 -4.52
CA ASN A 58 0.37 -10.09 -3.32
C ASN A 58 -0.96 -9.45 -2.90
N ILE A 59 -1.04 -8.11 -2.91
CA ILE A 59 -2.26 -7.40 -2.50
C ILE A 59 -3.35 -7.55 -3.56
N SER A 60 -3.02 -7.49 -4.85
CA SER A 60 -4.00 -7.67 -5.91
C SER A 60 -4.64 -9.07 -5.87
N ASN A 61 -3.87 -10.11 -5.55
CA ASN A 61 -4.39 -11.46 -5.35
C ASN A 61 -5.31 -11.56 -4.14
N GLN A 62 -4.94 -10.92 -3.02
CA GLN A 62 -5.81 -10.87 -1.83
C GLN A 62 -7.15 -10.17 -2.12
N LEU A 63 -7.13 -9.05 -2.86
CA LEU A 63 -8.33 -8.32 -3.27
C LEU A 63 -9.22 -9.20 -4.16
N ARG A 64 -8.67 -9.87 -5.18
CA ARG A 64 -9.44 -10.79 -6.04
C ARG A 64 -10.06 -11.94 -5.25
N ASN A 65 -9.31 -12.53 -4.31
CA ASN A 65 -9.82 -13.58 -3.43
C ASN A 65 -10.97 -13.11 -2.52
N MET A 66 -11.08 -11.79 -2.29
CA MET A 66 -12.20 -11.17 -1.57
C MET A 66 -13.37 -10.78 -2.47
N GLY A 67 -13.31 -11.07 -3.78
CA GLY A 67 -14.35 -10.71 -4.76
C GLY A 67 -14.28 -9.27 -5.26
N VAL A 68 -13.18 -8.57 -5.02
CA VAL A 68 -12.94 -7.21 -5.53
C VAL A 68 -12.72 -7.28 -7.04
N SER A 69 -13.33 -6.36 -7.77
CA SER A 69 -13.24 -6.33 -9.23
C SER A 69 -11.88 -5.80 -9.72
N ASP A 70 -11.47 -6.21 -10.91
CA ASP A 70 -10.29 -5.62 -11.57
C ASP A 70 -10.49 -4.12 -11.87
N GLU A 71 -11.73 -3.63 -11.98
CA GLU A 71 -12.01 -2.20 -12.16
C GLU A 71 -11.66 -1.38 -10.90
N GLU A 72 -12.01 -1.85 -9.71
CA GLU A 72 -11.61 -1.21 -8.44
C GLU A 72 -10.07 -1.18 -8.30
N ILE A 73 -9.39 -2.24 -8.73
CA ILE A 73 -7.92 -2.30 -8.77
C ILE A 73 -7.36 -1.27 -9.75
N LYS A 74 -7.88 -1.20 -10.98
CA LYS A 74 -7.46 -0.21 -11.99
C LYS A 74 -7.63 1.22 -11.49
N GLU A 75 -8.74 1.52 -10.82
CA GLU A 75 -8.98 2.84 -10.23
C GLU A 75 -7.95 3.19 -9.16
N ALA A 76 -7.64 2.28 -8.23
CA ALA A 76 -6.62 2.50 -7.21
C ALA A 76 -5.22 2.80 -7.83
N ILE A 77 -4.85 2.08 -8.89
CA ILE A 77 -3.58 2.31 -9.60
C ILE A 77 -3.57 3.68 -10.31
N ARG A 78 -4.69 4.07 -10.95
CA ARG A 78 -4.81 5.41 -11.56
C ARG A 78 -4.69 6.52 -10.52
N ILE A 79 -5.28 6.34 -9.34
CA ILE A 79 -5.15 7.29 -8.22
C ILE A 79 -3.68 7.40 -7.79
N ALA A 80 -2.96 6.30 -7.66
CA ALA A 80 -1.53 6.31 -7.32
C ALA A 80 -0.69 7.10 -8.35
N TYR A 81 -0.93 6.85 -9.65
CA TYR A 81 -0.27 7.56 -10.73
C TYR A 81 -0.60 9.06 -10.72
N PHE A 82 -1.87 9.42 -10.57
CA PHE A 82 -2.30 10.82 -10.52
C PHE A 82 -1.69 11.56 -9.32
N ALA A 83 -1.73 10.95 -8.14
CA ALA A 83 -1.19 11.54 -6.91
C ALA A 83 0.33 11.77 -7.01
N SER A 84 1.08 10.87 -7.66
CA SER A 84 2.52 11.05 -7.88
C SER A 84 2.81 12.22 -8.82
N GLY A 85 2.01 12.37 -9.88
CA GLY A 85 2.12 13.45 -10.86
C GLY A 85 1.88 14.85 -10.27
N ASN A 86 1.13 14.97 -9.18
CA ASN A 86 0.88 16.26 -8.53
C ASN A 86 2.17 16.95 -8.05
N THR A 87 3.21 16.19 -7.72
CA THR A 87 4.52 16.74 -7.35
C THR A 87 5.21 17.47 -8.50
N ILE A 88 5.02 16.98 -9.74
CA ILE A 88 5.50 17.63 -10.97
C ILE A 88 4.76 18.94 -11.19
N LEU A 89 3.43 18.94 -11.02
CA LEU A 89 2.61 20.15 -11.13
C LEU A 89 2.94 21.18 -10.05
N ALA A 90 3.21 20.76 -8.81
CA ALA A 90 3.67 21.68 -7.78
C ALA A 90 5.02 22.33 -8.17
N SER A 91 5.92 21.54 -8.77
CA SER A 91 7.21 22.02 -9.24
C SER A 91 7.08 22.97 -10.45
N TYR A 92 6.07 22.79 -11.29
CA TYR A 92 5.76 23.68 -12.43
C TYR A 92 5.64 25.15 -12.00
N ILE A 93 5.08 25.43 -10.82
CA ILE A 93 4.97 26.80 -10.29
C ILE A 93 6.35 27.47 -10.20
N SER A 94 7.40 26.72 -9.86
CA SER A 94 8.76 27.25 -9.80
C SER A 94 9.27 27.73 -11.16
N ALA A 95 8.74 27.21 -12.27
CA ALA A 95 9.10 27.63 -13.62
C ALA A 95 8.50 29.00 -14.01
N PHE A 96 7.50 29.51 -13.27
CA PHE A 96 6.80 30.77 -13.57
C PHE A 96 6.85 31.80 -12.42
N LYS A 97 7.70 31.58 -11.41
CA LYS A 97 7.74 32.36 -10.17
C LYS A 97 8.02 33.87 -10.33
N ASN A 98 8.46 34.31 -11.51
CA ASN A 98 8.84 35.70 -11.83
C ASN A 98 8.11 36.27 -13.07
N LYS A 99 6.97 35.68 -13.47
CA LYS A 99 5.97 36.34 -14.33
C LYS A 99 4.83 36.82 -13.45
#